data_AF-A0A3D1RRT9-F1
#
_entry.id   AF-A0A3D1RRT9-F1
#
_cell.length_a   1.000
_cell.length_b   1.000
_cell.length_c   1.000
_cell.angle_alpha   90.00
_cell.angle_beta   90.00
_cell.angle_gamma   90.00
#
_symmetry.space_group_name_H-M   'P 1'
#
loop_
_entity.id
_entity.type
_entity.pdbx_description
1 polymer ?
#
loop_
_entity_poly.entity_id
_entity_poly.type
_entity_poly.pdbx_seq_one_letter_code
_entity_poly.pdbx_strand_id
1 'polypeptide(L)'
;MKLRAPEKMKTVLTGFLALLMSLVGLNAMAVLTIEITEGGDSGIPIAVVPFEFEGGQKPEQGLRSVIAADLHRSGRFELLPTGDFLSRPGHPDQVRFKDWRLIKAEALAVGQISQSGDDRYDVTFHLFDVFKEKQLAGYRWSVQGSQMREVAHQISDHIYQAMTGVPGAFDTRIAYVTMENSSGNERTYRLMVADSDGHSAQEILRTNFPILSPAWSPSGNQLAYVSFASRTSGAMIWLQDIQTGTRSKLL
;
A
#
# COMPACT_ATOMS: atom_id res chain seq x y z
N MET A 1 -32.95 -61.03 1.82
CA MET A 1 -31.75 -61.43 2.59
C MET A 1 -30.91 -60.18 2.86
N LYS A 2 -31.03 -59.55 4.05
CA LYS A 2 -30.33 -58.29 4.38
C LYS A 2 -28.93 -58.62 4.90
N LEU A 3 -27.90 -58.35 4.10
CA LEU A 3 -26.49 -58.49 4.50
C LEU A 3 -26.16 -57.41 5.54
N ARG A 4 -25.96 -57.85 6.79
CA ARG A 4 -25.56 -57.00 7.92
C ARG A 4 -24.05 -56.85 7.86
N ALA A 5 -23.56 -55.65 7.50
CA ALA A 5 -22.12 -55.38 7.48
C ALA A 5 -21.52 -55.60 8.90
N PRO A 6 -20.34 -56.25 9.01
CA PRO A 6 -19.72 -56.56 10.30
C PRO A 6 -19.39 -55.27 11.06
N GLU A 7 -19.70 -55.22 12.36
CA GLU A 7 -19.56 -54.03 13.21
C GLU A 7 -18.17 -53.39 13.13
N LYS A 8 -17.11 -54.21 12.99
CA LYS A 8 -15.72 -53.75 12.85
C LYS A 8 -15.50 -52.83 11.64
N MET A 9 -16.26 -53.00 10.56
CA MET A 9 -16.12 -52.18 9.35
C MET A 9 -16.75 -50.79 9.51
N LYS A 10 -17.74 -50.65 10.40
CA LYS A 10 -18.31 -49.33 10.75
C LYS A 10 -17.34 -48.52 11.60
N THR A 11 -16.64 -49.15 12.54
CA THR A 11 -15.69 -48.49 13.44
C THR A 11 -14.43 -48.00 12.71
N VAL A 12 -13.95 -48.77 11.72
CA VAL A 12 -12.82 -48.36 10.87
C VAL A 12 -13.21 -47.19 9.97
N LEU A 13 -14.44 -47.20 9.43
CA LEU A 13 -14.95 -46.14 8.57
C LEU A 13 -15.18 -44.82 9.35
N THR A 14 -15.69 -44.87 10.58
CA THR A 14 -15.80 -43.67 11.44
C THR A 14 -14.45 -43.14 11.87
N GLY A 15 -13.47 -44.01 12.15
CA GLY A 15 -12.10 -43.60 12.45
C GLY A 15 -11.43 -42.88 11.27
N PHE A 16 -11.65 -43.38 10.05
CA PHE A 16 -11.13 -42.77 8.83
C PHE A 16 -11.80 -41.41 8.54
N LEU A 17 -13.12 -41.30 8.76
CA LEU A 17 -13.86 -40.05 8.55
C LEU A 17 -13.46 -38.96 9.56
N ALA A 18 -13.19 -39.33 10.82
CA ALA A 18 -12.71 -38.41 11.85
C ALA A 18 -11.28 -37.93 11.56
N LEU A 19 -10.41 -38.80 11.05
CA LEU A 19 -9.07 -38.43 10.61
C LEU A 19 -9.13 -37.48 9.39
N LEU A 20 -10.05 -37.74 8.45
CA LEU A 20 -10.25 -36.88 7.28
C LEU A 20 -10.73 -35.47 7.66
N MET A 21 -11.61 -35.33 8.66
CA MET A 21 -12.05 -34.02 9.17
C MET A 21 -10.95 -33.25 9.91
N SER A 22 -9.99 -33.94 10.53
CA SER A 22 -8.87 -33.30 11.25
C SER A 22 -7.83 -32.64 10.32
N LEU A 23 -7.77 -33.04 9.04
CA LEU A 23 -6.87 -32.44 8.05
C LEU A 23 -7.40 -31.16 7.40
N VAL A 24 -8.65 -30.76 7.67
CA VAL A 24 -9.29 -29.58 7.03
C VAL A 24 -9.00 -28.28 7.80
N GLY A 25 -8.24 -28.32 8.90
CA GLY A 25 -7.88 -27.15 9.71
C GLY A 25 -6.72 -26.31 9.14
N LEU A 26 -6.68 -26.07 7.83
CA LEU A 26 -5.69 -25.15 7.26
C LEU A 26 -5.99 -23.72 7.71
N ASN A 27 -5.00 -23.10 8.34
CA ASN A 27 -5.02 -21.72 8.80
C ASN A 27 -5.47 -20.78 7.68
N ALA A 28 -6.63 -20.14 7.85
CA ALA A 28 -7.01 -18.99 7.06
C ALA A 28 -6.14 -17.80 7.50
N MET A 29 -5.02 -17.61 6.80
CA MET A 29 -4.26 -16.37 6.88
C MET A 29 -5.07 -15.29 6.18
N ALA A 30 -5.87 -14.54 6.95
CA ALA A 30 -6.50 -13.33 6.46
C ALA A 30 -5.43 -12.25 6.29
N VAL A 31 -4.66 -12.35 5.21
CA VAL A 31 -3.92 -11.22 4.67
C VAL A 31 -4.96 -10.27 4.10
N LEU A 32 -4.87 -8.98 4.47
CA LEU A 32 -5.69 -7.94 3.86
C LEU A 32 -5.30 -7.85 2.38
N THR A 33 -6.03 -8.55 1.52
CA THR A 33 -5.92 -8.41 0.08
C THR A 33 -6.98 -7.41 -0.35
N ILE A 34 -6.53 -6.26 -0.86
CA ILE A 34 -7.42 -5.29 -1.49
C ILE A 34 -7.85 -5.90 -2.84
N GLU A 35 -9.02 -6.52 -2.90
CA GLU A 35 -9.66 -6.94 -4.14
C GLU A 35 -10.52 -5.80 -4.71
N ILE A 36 -10.22 -5.39 -5.94
CA ILE A 36 -11.02 -4.41 -6.68
C ILE A 36 -12.16 -5.17 -7.35
N THR A 37 -13.36 -5.12 -6.80
CA THR A 37 -14.49 -5.95 -7.23
C THR A 37 -15.29 -5.39 -8.42
N GLU A 38 -15.09 -4.13 -8.82
CA GLU A 38 -15.77 -3.50 -9.96
C GLU A 38 -14.94 -2.33 -10.50
N GLY A 39 -14.44 -2.44 -11.74
CA GLY A 39 -13.73 -1.38 -12.47
C GLY A 39 -14.49 -1.06 -13.77
N GLY A 40 -15.69 -0.49 -13.63
CA GLY A 40 -16.52 -0.07 -14.75
C GLY A 40 -16.22 1.37 -15.18
N ASP A 41 -15.11 1.58 -15.86
CA ASP A 41 -14.81 2.65 -16.82
C ASP A 41 -13.35 2.49 -17.25
N SER A 42 -13.03 2.61 -18.55
CA SER A 42 -11.64 2.62 -18.99
C SER A 42 -10.93 3.81 -18.34
N GLY A 43 -9.98 3.56 -17.44
CA GLY A 43 -9.23 4.61 -16.75
C GLY A 43 -8.48 5.51 -17.73
N ILE A 44 -8.07 6.70 -17.27
CA ILE A 44 -7.28 7.65 -18.07
C ILE A 44 -5.98 6.95 -18.52
N PRO A 45 -5.73 6.76 -19.83
CA PRO A 45 -4.53 6.09 -20.31
C PRO A 45 -3.28 6.93 -20.00
N ILE A 46 -2.40 6.39 -19.18
CA ILE A 46 -1.17 7.06 -18.76
C ILE A 46 0.06 6.19 -19.04
N ALA A 47 1.04 6.79 -19.71
CA ALA A 47 2.37 6.19 -19.86
C ALA A 47 3.28 6.67 -18.73
N VAL A 48 3.70 5.75 -17.86
CA VAL A 48 4.76 6.01 -16.87
C VAL A 48 6.05 5.36 -17.36
N VAL A 49 6.95 6.19 -17.90
CA VAL A 49 8.24 5.75 -18.43
C VAL A 49 9.10 5.23 -17.27
N PRO A 50 9.81 4.09 -17.42
CA PRO A 50 10.82 3.69 -16.45
C PRO A 50 11.82 4.82 -16.26
N PHE A 51 11.96 5.30 -15.03
CA PHE A 51 12.83 6.42 -14.72
C PHE A 51 14.26 6.06 -15.13
N GLU A 52 14.90 6.98 -15.86
CA GLU A 52 16.30 6.85 -16.21
C GLU A 52 17.13 6.91 -14.92
N PHE A 53 18.15 6.06 -14.80
CA PHE A 53 18.99 6.01 -13.61
C PHE A 53 20.44 6.29 -13.97
N GLU A 54 21.04 7.24 -13.27
CA GLU A 54 22.45 7.61 -13.36
C GLU A 54 23.11 7.44 -11.98
N GLY A 55 24.05 6.50 -11.85
CA GLY A 55 24.73 6.26 -10.59
C GLY A 55 25.39 4.88 -10.51
N GLY A 56 26.05 4.62 -9.39
CA GLY A 56 26.71 3.34 -9.14
C GLY A 56 25.74 2.29 -8.59
N GLN A 57 24.95 2.67 -7.59
CA GLN A 57 24.00 1.77 -6.93
C GLN A 57 22.57 2.24 -7.17
N LYS A 58 21.76 1.39 -7.81
CA LYS A 58 20.35 1.67 -8.02
C LYS A 58 19.59 1.50 -6.70
N PRO A 59 18.60 2.36 -6.39
CA PRO A 59 17.74 2.14 -5.23
C PRO A 59 17.03 0.79 -5.31
N GLU A 60 16.90 0.12 -4.16
CA GLU A 60 16.23 -1.19 -4.07
C GLU A 60 14.75 -1.11 -4.46
N GLN A 61 14.08 -0.02 -4.08
CA GLN A 61 12.67 0.20 -4.37
C GLN A 61 12.48 0.91 -5.71
N GLY A 62 11.72 0.28 -6.61
CA GLY A 62 11.39 0.87 -7.92
C GLY A 62 10.26 1.90 -7.83
N LEU A 63 10.54 3.15 -8.18
CA LEU A 63 9.55 4.23 -8.22
C LEU A 63 8.36 3.88 -9.12
N ARG A 64 8.64 3.44 -10.35
CA ARG A 64 7.60 3.14 -11.34
C ARG A 64 6.60 2.10 -10.84
N SER A 65 7.05 1.05 -10.16
CA SER A 65 6.15 0.00 -9.66
C SER A 65 5.20 0.51 -8.58
N VAL A 66 5.67 1.40 -7.71
CA VAL A 66 4.82 2.02 -6.67
C VAL A 66 3.83 2.98 -7.33
N ILE A 67 4.29 3.85 -8.23
CA ILE A 67 3.42 4.76 -9.00
C ILE A 67 2.34 3.96 -9.76
N ALA A 68 2.73 2.86 -10.40
CA ALA A 68 1.82 1.99 -11.12
C ALA A 68 0.74 1.40 -10.20
N ALA A 69 1.13 0.89 -9.03
CA ALA A 69 0.20 0.31 -8.07
C ALA A 69 -0.76 1.36 -7.51
N ASP A 70 -0.28 2.56 -7.19
CA ASP A 70 -1.09 3.66 -6.69
C ASP A 70 -2.18 4.08 -7.69
N LEU A 71 -1.76 4.45 -8.89
CA LEU A 71 -2.66 4.91 -9.94
C LEU A 71 -3.66 3.82 -10.32
N HIS A 72 -3.24 2.56 -10.37
CA HIS A 72 -4.15 1.44 -10.61
C HIS A 72 -5.19 1.26 -9.50
N ARG A 73 -4.76 1.26 -8.22
CA ARG A 73 -5.66 1.14 -7.06
C ARG A 73 -6.69 2.25 -6.98
N SER A 74 -6.41 3.42 -7.55
CA SER A 74 -7.36 4.52 -7.60
C SER A 74 -8.58 4.25 -8.49
N GLY A 75 -8.49 3.31 -9.42
CA GLY A 75 -9.52 3.04 -10.43
C GLY A 75 -9.72 4.17 -11.44
N ARG A 76 -8.88 5.22 -11.43
CA ARG A 76 -8.99 6.38 -12.35
C ARG A 76 -8.06 6.31 -13.54
N PHE A 77 -7.05 5.46 -13.52
CA PHE A 77 -5.99 5.40 -14.51
C PHE A 77 -5.82 4.01 -15.10
N GLU A 78 -5.51 3.98 -16.39
CA GLU A 78 -5.07 2.78 -17.09
C GLU A 78 -3.59 2.96 -17.44
N LEU A 79 -2.72 2.16 -16.82
CA LEU A 79 -1.30 2.22 -17.13
C LEU A 79 -1.00 1.49 -18.43
N LEU A 80 -0.38 2.21 -19.36
CA LEU A 80 0.05 1.62 -20.61
C LEU A 80 1.26 0.68 -20.39
N PRO A 81 1.24 -0.54 -20.97
CA PRO A 81 2.37 -1.46 -20.93
C PRO A 81 3.64 -0.83 -21.52
N THR A 82 4.78 -1.02 -20.86
CA THR A 82 6.08 -0.52 -21.35
C THR A 82 6.51 -1.13 -22.68
N GLY A 83 5.93 -2.26 -23.06
CA GLY A 83 6.17 -2.90 -24.35
C GLY A 83 5.59 -2.12 -25.53
N ASP A 84 4.60 -1.27 -25.27
CA ASP A 84 3.95 -0.45 -26.30
C ASP A 84 4.74 0.85 -26.55
N PHE A 85 5.66 1.21 -25.66
CA PHE A 85 6.37 2.48 -25.72
C PHE A 85 7.33 2.51 -26.92
N LEU A 86 7.13 3.48 -27.81
CA LEU A 86 7.99 3.69 -28.99
C LEU A 86 9.31 4.39 -28.65
N SER A 87 9.39 5.06 -27.50
CA SER A 87 10.59 5.70 -26.98
C SER A 87 10.60 5.70 -25.44
N ARG A 88 11.77 5.96 -24.84
CA ARG A 88 11.98 5.99 -23.38
C ARG A 88 12.73 7.26 -22.98
N PRO A 89 12.10 8.44 -23.10
CA PRO A 89 12.72 9.70 -22.73
C PRO A 89 12.92 9.77 -21.22
N GLY A 90 14.13 10.12 -20.78
CA GLY A 90 14.40 10.47 -19.38
C GLY A 90 14.14 11.94 -19.09
N HIS A 91 14.33 12.82 -20.07
CA HIS A 91 14.24 14.27 -19.92
C HIS A 91 13.16 14.90 -20.83
N PRO A 92 12.51 16.01 -20.43
CA PRO A 92 11.46 16.68 -21.21
C PRO A 92 11.78 16.99 -22.67
N ASP A 93 13.02 17.38 -22.98
CA ASP A 93 13.46 17.74 -24.34
C ASP A 93 13.55 16.54 -25.30
N GLN A 94 13.62 15.32 -24.77
CA GLN A 94 13.60 14.08 -25.54
C GLN A 94 12.18 13.62 -25.90
N VAL A 95 11.15 14.25 -25.32
CA VAL A 95 9.75 13.83 -25.50
C VAL A 95 9.25 14.18 -26.89
N ARG A 96 8.81 13.14 -27.63
CA ARG A 96 8.12 13.28 -28.92
C ARG A 96 6.65 12.93 -28.77
N PHE A 97 5.79 13.92 -28.55
CA PHE A 97 4.35 13.73 -28.28
C PHE A 97 3.61 12.86 -29.31
N LYS A 98 4.04 12.89 -30.58
CA LYS A 98 3.48 12.04 -31.63
C LYS A 98 3.56 10.54 -31.29
N ASP A 99 4.66 10.10 -30.68
CA ASP A 99 4.89 8.68 -30.35
C ASP A 99 3.85 8.20 -29.31
N TRP A 100 3.49 9.06 -28.36
CA TRP A 100 2.54 8.79 -27.29
C TRP A 100 1.09 8.84 -27.76
N ARG A 101 0.77 9.74 -28.70
CA ARG A 101 -0.55 9.77 -29.36
C ARG A 101 -0.85 8.49 -30.14
N LEU A 102 0.17 7.86 -30.74
CA LEU A 102 -0.01 6.61 -31.50
C LEU A 102 -0.47 5.45 -30.61
N ILE A 103 -0.04 5.42 -29.35
CA ILE A 103 -0.45 4.43 -28.36
C ILE A 103 -1.60 4.92 -27.46
N LYS A 104 -2.26 6.02 -27.86
CA LYS A 104 -3.42 6.62 -27.19
C LYS A 104 -3.17 7.03 -25.73
N ALA A 105 -1.93 7.35 -25.37
CA ALA A 105 -1.65 7.95 -24.06
C ALA A 105 -2.28 9.34 -23.97
N GLU A 106 -3.07 9.59 -22.92
CA GLU A 106 -3.57 10.93 -22.58
C GLU A 106 -2.55 11.70 -21.75
N ALA A 107 -1.88 11.00 -20.83
CA ALA A 107 -0.83 11.54 -19.98
C ALA A 107 0.48 10.79 -20.15
N LEU A 108 1.58 11.52 -19.98
CA LEU A 108 2.95 11.00 -20.00
C LEU A 108 3.71 11.47 -18.76
N ALA A 109 4.21 10.51 -17.99
CA ALA A 109 5.11 10.71 -16.87
C ALA A 109 6.52 10.25 -17.24
N VAL A 110 7.48 11.17 -17.13
CA VAL A 110 8.92 10.91 -17.34
C VAL A 110 9.70 11.37 -16.13
N GLY A 111 10.91 10.84 -15.95
CA GLY A 111 11.76 11.24 -14.85
C GLY A 111 13.12 10.57 -14.85
N GLN A 112 13.99 11.10 -14.00
CA GLN A 112 15.35 10.62 -13.82
C GLN A 112 15.66 10.48 -12.33
N ILE A 113 16.59 9.58 -12.02
CA ILE A 113 17.12 9.35 -10.69
C ILE A 113 18.65 9.42 -10.83
N SER A 114 19.28 10.42 -10.21
CA SER A 114 20.73 10.55 -10.19
C SER A 114 21.27 10.38 -8.78
N GLN A 115 22.25 9.52 -8.58
CA GLN A 115 22.90 9.33 -7.28
C GLN A 115 23.78 10.55 -6.95
N SER A 116 23.49 11.24 -5.85
CA SER A 116 24.17 12.48 -5.42
C SER A 116 25.09 12.30 -4.21
N GLY A 117 25.18 11.09 -3.67
CA GLY A 117 26.04 10.74 -2.54
C GLY A 117 25.87 9.27 -2.14
N ASP A 118 26.48 8.89 -1.01
CA ASP A 118 26.23 7.58 -0.41
C ASP A 118 24.77 7.51 0.09
N ASP A 119 24.03 6.52 -0.42
CA ASP A 119 22.58 6.36 -0.27
C ASP A 119 21.72 7.63 -0.48
N ARG A 120 22.18 8.61 -1.26
CA ARG A 120 21.40 9.80 -1.60
C ARG A 120 21.13 9.90 -3.09
N TYR A 121 19.90 10.29 -3.41
CA TYR A 121 19.41 10.37 -4.78
C TYR A 121 18.67 11.69 -5.00
N ASP A 122 18.91 12.28 -6.17
CA ASP A 122 18.07 13.33 -6.72
C ASP A 122 17.09 12.70 -7.71
N VAL A 123 15.80 12.92 -7.48
CA VAL A 123 14.71 12.41 -8.33
C VAL A 123 14.07 13.59 -9.04
N THR A 124 13.99 13.55 -10.36
CA THR A 124 13.23 14.51 -11.17
C THR A 124 12.04 13.84 -11.82
N PHE A 125 10.93 14.57 -11.91
CA PHE A 125 9.68 14.07 -12.47
C PHE A 125 9.01 15.18 -13.28
N HIS A 126 8.44 14.82 -14.42
CA HIS A 126 7.63 15.68 -15.26
C HIS A 126 6.38 14.94 -15.74
N LEU A 127 5.25 15.63 -15.70
CA LEU A 127 3.97 15.16 -16.22
C LEU A 127 3.54 16.02 -17.40
N PHE A 128 3.09 15.38 -18.46
CA PHE A 128 2.58 16.04 -19.65
C PHE A 128 1.17 15.59 -20.00
N ASP A 129 0.37 16.55 -20.49
CA ASP A 129 -0.79 16.30 -21.33
C ASP A 129 -0.28 16.05 -22.75
N VAL A 130 -0.51 14.85 -23.27
CA VAL A 130 0.03 14.40 -24.56
C VAL A 130 -0.66 15.09 -25.73
N PHE A 131 -1.95 15.39 -25.62
CA PHE A 131 -2.73 16.00 -26.70
C PHE A 131 -2.53 17.51 -26.77
N LYS A 132 -2.44 18.17 -25.62
CA LYS A 132 -2.14 19.61 -25.52
C LYS A 132 -0.65 19.92 -25.65
N GLU A 133 0.20 18.89 -25.65
CA GLU A 133 1.67 19.01 -25.70
C GLU A 133 2.20 19.96 -24.61
N LYS A 134 1.62 19.84 -23.41
CA LYS A 134 1.84 20.79 -22.31
C LYS A 134 2.31 20.06 -21.07
N GLN A 135 3.34 20.59 -20.41
CA GLN A 135 3.72 20.15 -19.07
C GLN A 135 2.65 20.58 -18.07
N LEU A 136 2.08 19.62 -17.35
CA LEU A 136 1.11 19.82 -16.28
C LEU A 136 1.78 20.00 -14.92
N ALA A 137 2.87 19.27 -14.67
CA ALA A 137 3.59 19.29 -13.40
C ALA A 137 5.07 18.95 -13.60
N GLY A 138 5.91 19.43 -12.68
CA GLY A 138 7.34 19.11 -12.64
C GLY A 138 7.91 19.33 -11.25
N TYR A 139 8.64 18.35 -10.73
CA TYR A 139 9.13 18.33 -9.36
C TYR A 139 10.52 17.72 -9.26
N ARG A 140 11.22 18.07 -8.17
CA ARG A 140 12.52 17.51 -7.81
C ARG A 140 12.57 17.22 -6.32
N TRP A 141 13.13 16.07 -5.97
CA TRP A 141 13.42 15.67 -4.59
C TRP A 141 14.89 15.32 -4.44
N SER A 142 15.41 15.53 -3.22
CA SER A 142 16.73 15.06 -2.79
C SER A 142 16.53 14.27 -1.51
N VAL A 143 16.70 12.96 -1.57
CA VAL A 143 16.27 12.05 -0.50
C VAL A 143 17.23 10.88 -0.32
N GLN A 144 17.07 10.15 0.78
CA GLN A 144 17.75 8.87 1.00
C GLN A 144 17.07 7.73 0.22
N GLY A 145 17.78 6.62 -0.01
CA GLY A 145 17.22 5.43 -0.65
C GLY A 145 15.98 4.89 0.07
N SER A 146 15.96 4.99 1.41
CA SER A 146 14.83 4.60 2.27
C SER A 146 13.53 5.39 2.02
N GLN A 147 13.62 6.57 1.41
CA GLN A 147 12.47 7.45 1.15
C GLN A 147 11.95 7.36 -0.30
N MET A 148 12.52 6.49 -1.14
CA MET A 148 12.12 6.35 -2.54
C MET A 148 10.64 6.02 -2.72
N ARG A 149 10.06 5.26 -1.80
CA ARG A 149 8.63 4.93 -1.81
C ARG A 149 7.74 6.12 -1.49
N GLU A 150 8.10 6.94 -0.50
CA GLU A 150 7.41 8.19 -0.18
C GLU A 150 7.40 9.11 -1.41
N VAL A 151 8.55 9.27 -2.08
CA VAL A 151 8.64 10.04 -3.33
C VAL A 151 7.73 9.47 -4.42
N ALA A 152 7.64 8.15 -4.54
CA ALA A 152 6.74 7.53 -5.50
C ALA A 152 5.27 7.83 -5.21
N HIS A 153 4.84 7.79 -3.95
CA HIS A 153 3.49 8.17 -3.53
C HIS A 153 3.20 9.64 -3.80
N GLN A 154 4.15 10.53 -3.53
CA GLN A 154 4.03 11.97 -3.84
C GLN A 154 3.90 12.22 -5.34
N ILE A 155 4.67 11.51 -6.17
CA ILE A 155 4.52 11.56 -7.63
C ILE A 155 3.11 11.12 -8.04
N SER A 156 2.59 10.02 -7.47
CA SER A 156 1.22 9.55 -7.71
C SER A 156 0.18 10.62 -7.33
N ASP A 157 0.35 11.29 -6.19
CA ASP A 157 -0.54 12.35 -5.72
C ASP A 157 -0.54 13.56 -6.67
N HIS A 158 0.64 13.96 -7.15
CA HIS A 158 0.78 15.03 -8.15
C HIS A 158 0.14 14.66 -9.49
N ILE A 159 0.31 13.42 -9.95
CA ILE A 159 -0.36 12.91 -11.17
C ILE A 159 -1.87 12.96 -10.98
N TYR A 160 -2.36 12.40 -9.88
CA TYR A 160 -3.79 12.32 -9.59
C TYR A 160 -4.42 13.71 -9.52
N GLN A 161 -3.79 14.64 -8.81
CA GLN A 161 -4.30 16.00 -8.70
C GLN A 161 -4.27 16.76 -10.02
N ALA A 162 -3.19 16.65 -10.79
CA ALA A 162 -3.08 17.33 -12.08
C ALA A 162 -4.13 16.85 -13.10
N MET A 163 -4.47 15.55 -13.06
CA MET A 163 -5.40 14.94 -14.02
C MET A 163 -6.87 15.01 -13.57
N THR A 164 -7.14 15.02 -12.26
CA THR A 164 -8.52 14.96 -11.72
C THR A 164 -8.99 16.26 -11.07
N GLY A 165 -8.07 17.15 -10.71
CA GLY A 165 -8.34 18.35 -9.91
C GLY A 165 -8.55 18.09 -8.42
N VAL A 166 -8.49 16.84 -7.97
CA VAL A 166 -8.69 16.44 -6.56
C VAL A 166 -7.36 16.00 -5.95
N PRO A 167 -7.01 16.40 -4.72
CA PRO A 167 -5.80 15.90 -4.06
C PRO A 167 -5.77 14.37 -3.98
N GLY A 168 -4.62 13.77 -4.29
CA GLY A 168 -4.39 12.36 -4.04
C GLY A 168 -4.24 12.05 -2.55
N ALA A 169 -4.31 10.77 -2.20
CA ALA A 169 -4.16 10.27 -0.83
C ALA A 169 -3.17 9.10 -0.75
N PHE A 170 -2.28 8.94 -1.73
CA PHE A 170 -1.33 7.83 -1.77
C PHE A 170 -0.24 7.97 -0.71
N ASP A 171 0.25 9.20 -0.47
CA ASP A 171 1.25 9.49 0.58
C ASP A 171 0.64 9.66 1.98
N THR A 172 -0.51 9.02 2.21
CA THR A 172 -1.18 9.01 3.52
C THR A 172 -0.90 7.72 4.28
N ARG A 173 -1.36 7.65 5.53
CA ARG A 173 -1.20 6.49 6.41
C ARG A 173 -2.54 6.04 6.97
N ILE A 174 -2.64 4.74 7.23
CA ILE A 174 -3.78 4.13 7.93
C ILE A 174 -3.37 3.71 9.34
N ALA A 175 -4.33 3.76 10.26
CA ALA A 175 -4.19 3.16 11.59
C ALA A 175 -5.21 2.04 11.73
N TYR A 176 -4.78 0.88 12.23
CA TYR A 176 -5.65 -0.28 12.40
C TYR A 176 -5.22 -1.10 13.62
N VAL A 177 -6.11 -1.96 14.09
CA VAL A 177 -5.86 -2.83 15.24
C VAL A 177 -5.83 -4.28 14.76
N THR A 178 -4.76 -5.00 15.08
CA THR A 178 -4.69 -6.46 14.90
C THR A 178 -4.88 -7.16 16.23
N MET A 179 -5.38 -8.40 16.16
CA MET A 179 -5.56 -9.26 17.32
C MET A 179 -5.02 -10.65 16.98
N GLU A 180 -4.09 -11.13 17.80
CA GLU A 180 -3.55 -12.48 17.71
C GLU A 180 -4.01 -13.29 18.93
N ASN A 181 -4.48 -14.51 18.70
CA ASN A 181 -4.76 -15.46 19.78
C ASN A 181 -3.46 -16.21 20.10
N SER A 182 -3.10 -16.23 21.37
CA SER A 182 -2.00 -17.03 21.90
C SER A 182 -2.52 -18.31 22.55
N SER A 183 -1.65 -19.32 22.65
CA SER A 183 -1.93 -20.58 23.36
C SER A 183 -2.43 -20.29 24.77
N GLY A 184 -3.56 -20.87 25.17
CA GLY A 184 -4.16 -20.64 26.50
C GLY A 184 -5.22 -19.54 26.57
N ASN A 185 -5.81 -19.13 25.44
CA ASN A 185 -6.91 -18.14 25.37
C ASN A 185 -6.48 -16.71 25.78
N GLU A 186 -5.18 -16.43 25.69
CA GLU A 186 -4.64 -15.07 25.78
C GLU A 186 -4.76 -14.36 24.43
N ARG A 187 -5.06 -13.07 24.45
CA ARG A 187 -5.19 -12.24 23.25
C ARG A 187 -4.20 -11.10 23.33
N THR A 188 -3.45 -10.90 22.26
CA THR A 188 -2.57 -9.75 22.09
C THR A 188 -3.17 -8.83 21.05
N TYR A 189 -3.42 -7.58 21.43
CA TYR A 189 -3.89 -6.52 20.56
C TYR A 189 -2.72 -5.60 20.22
N ARG A 190 -2.65 -5.19 18.96
CA ARG A 190 -1.62 -4.25 18.49
C ARG A 190 -2.27 -3.11 17.73
N LEU A 191 -1.92 -1.88 18.09
CA LEU A 191 -2.21 -0.70 17.27
C LEU A 191 -1.10 -0.59 16.24
N MET A 192 -1.46 -0.66 14.97
CA MET A 192 -0.56 -0.61 13.84
C MET A 192 -0.79 0.67 13.06
N VAL A 193 0.29 1.24 12.52
CA VAL A 193 0.25 2.31 11.51
C VAL A 193 0.99 1.81 10.28
N ALA A 194 0.43 2.01 9.10
CA ALA A 194 1.05 1.65 7.83
C ALA A 194 0.81 2.75 6.79
N ASP A 195 1.55 2.71 5.69
CA ASP A 195 1.24 3.50 4.50
C ASP A 195 -0.18 3.18 4.02
N SER A 196 -0.79 4.07 3.22
CA SER A 196 -2.17 3.94 2.72
C SER A 196 -2.44 2.60 2.02
N ASP A 197 -1.38 1.97 1.51
CA ASP A 197 -1.43 0.70 0.83
C ASP A 197 -0.91 -0.51 1.63
N GLY A 198 -0.74 -0.33 2.94
CA GLY A 198 -0.39 -1.38 3.88
C GLY A 198 1.11 -1.66 4.05
N HIS A 199 1.98 -0.99 3.31
CA HIS A 199 3.43 -1.13 3.48
C HIS A 199 3.93 -0.38 4.72
N SER A 200 5.20 -0.62 5.08
CA SER A 200 5.89 0.08 6.16
C SER A 200 5.15 0.00 7.51
N ALA A 201 4.46 -1.12 7.77
CA ALA A 201 3.66 -1.28 8.97
C ALA A 201 4.52 -1.24 10.25
N GLN A 202 4.14 -0.40 11.19
CA GLN A 202 4.80 -0.18 12.47
C GLN A 202 3.84 -0.44 13.63
N GLU A 203 4.34 -1.14 14.64
CA GLU A 203 3.61 -1.37 15.89
C GLU A 203 3.76 -0.14 16.80
N ILE A 204 2.65 0.56 17.03
CA ILE A 204 2.59 1.75 17.89
C ILE A 204 2.33 1.38 19.35
N LEU A 205 1.50 0.35 19.57
CA LEU A 205 1.18 -0.14 20.90
C LEU A 205 0.95 -1.64 20.85
N ARG A 206 1.42 -2.35 21.89
CA ARG A 206 1.06 -3.74 22.17
C ARG A 206 0.47 -3.87 23.56
N THR A 207 -0.62 -4.61 23.69
CA THR A 207 -1.27 -4.87 24.98
C THR A 207 -2.09 -6.16 24.96
N ASN A 208 -2.34 -6.71 26.13
CA ASN A 208 -3.26 -7.86 26.31
C ASN A 208 -4.72 -7.41 26.51
N PHE A 209 -4.99 -6.11 26.33
CA PHE A 209 -6.31 -5.51 26.46
C PHE A 209 -6.77 -4.92 25.12
N PRO A 210 -8.10 -4.89 24.86
CA PRO A 210 -8.60 -4.34 23.60
C PRO A 210 -8.15 -2.89 23.35
N ILE A 211 -7.93 -2.59 22.07
CA ILE A 211 -7.70 -1.25 21.55
C ILE A 211 -8.86 -0.97 20.59
N LEU A 212 -9.55 0.15 20.76
CA LEU A 212 -10.73 0.49 19.96
C LEU A 212 -10.63 1.90 19.39
N SER A 213 -11.23 2.06 18.22
CA SER A 213 -11.52 3.36 17.58
C SER A 213 -10.31 4.31 17.52
N PRO A 214 -9.19 3.92 16.90
CA PRO A 214 -8.08 4.84 16.66
C PRO A 214 -8.54 6.02 15.79
N ALA A 215 -8.15 7.23 16.15
CA ALA A 215 -8.47 8.46 15.43
C ALA A 215 -7.24 9.34 15.34
N TRP A 216 -6.89 9.76 14.12
CA TRP A 216 -5.75 10.65 13.86
C TRP A 216 -6.04 12.08 14.35
N SER A 217 -5.01 12.74 14.89
CA SER A 217 -5.03 14.20 14.98
C SER A 217 -5.04 14.82 13.57
N PRO A 218 -5.58 16.04 13.40
CA PRO A 218 -5.56 16.73 12.10
C PRO A 218 -4.14 16.92 11.53
N SER A 219 -3.13 16.98 12.40
CA SER A 219 -1.72 17.06 12.02
C SER A 219 -1.08 15.72 11.63
N GLY A 220 -1.76 14.59 11.85
CA GLY A 220 -1.24 13.26 11.54
C GLY A 220 -0.10 12.76 12.44
N ASN A 221 0.22 13.46 13.53
CA ASN A 221 1.35 13.09 14.41
C ASN A 221 0.91 12.35 15.68
N GLN A 222 -0.40 12.27 15.93
CA GLN A 222 -0.94 11.64 17.13
C GLN A 222 -2.14 10.77 16.80
N LEU A 223 -2.34 9.74 17.62
CA LEU A 223 -3.51 8.87 17.61
C LEU A 223 -4.21 8.96 18.96
N ALA A 224 -5.50 9.29 18.94
CA ALA A 224 -6.40 9.04 20.06
C ALA A 224 -6.97 7.62 19.93
N TYR A 225 -7.06 6.88 21.03
CA TYR A 225 -7.69 5.55 21.03
C TYR A 225 -8.23 5.19 22.41
N VAL A 226 -9.14 4.23 22.43
CA VAL A 226 -9.66 3.65 23.68
C VAL A 226 -8.85 2.40 24.02
N SER A 227 -8.41 2.30 25.28
CA SER A 227 -7.80 1.09 25.82
C SER A 227 -8.16 0.86 27.29
N PHE A 228 -7.88 -0.34 27.79
CA PHE A 228 -8.23 -0.77 29.14
C PHE A 228 -6.95 -1.06 29.94
N ALA A 229 -6.90 -0.60 31.19
CA ALA A 229 -5.77 -0.86 32.08
C ALA A 229 -5.82 -2.28 32.70
N SER A 230 -7.01 -2.85 32.83
CA SER A 230 -7.24 -4.23 33.26
C SER A 230 -8.61 -4.73 32.79
N ARG A 231 -8.91 -6.03 33.00
CA ARG A 231 -10.24 -6.59 32.69
C ARG A 231 -11.38 -6.04 33.57
N THR A 232 -11.05 -5.41 34.69
CA THR A 232 -12.02 -4.84 35.65
C THR A 232 -12.03 -3.32 35.66
N SER A 233 -11.13 -2.68 34.90
CA SER A 233 -11.04 -1.23 34.77
C SER A 233 -12.02 -0.72 33.72
N GLY A 234 -12.50 0.52 33.91
CA GLY A 234 -13.21 1.26 32.86
C GLY A 234 -12.33 1.54 31.64
N ALA A 235 -12.98 1.80 30.51
CA ALA A 235 -12.33 2.27 29.30
C ALA A 235 -11.64 3.63 29.57
N MET A 236 -10.41 3.78 29.08
CA MET A 236 -9.66 5.03 29.15
C MET A 236 -9.36 5.52 27.75
N ILE A 237 -9.38 6.83 27.56
CA ILE A 237 -8.96 7.46 26.31
C ILE A 237 -7.51 7.88 26.43
N TRP A 238 -6.70 7.43 25.48
CA TRP A 238 -5.29 7.75 25.39
C TRP A 238 -5.03 8.61 24.17
N LEU A 239 -4.10 9.54 24.31
CA LEU A 239 -3.47 10.23 23.19
C LEU A 239 -2.02 9.76 23.11
N GLN A 240 -1.59 9.31 21.94
CA GLN A 240 -0.24 8.82 21.72
C GLN A 240 0.42 9.51 20.54
N ASP A 241 1.64 9.99 20.75
CA ASP A 241 2.50 10.49 19.70
C ASP A 241 3.15 9.31 18.96
N ILE A 242 2.99 9.29 17.63
CA ILE A 242 3.42 8.15 16.81
C ILE A 242 4.93 8.13 16.54
N GLN A 243 5.63 9.25 16.68
CA GLN A 243 7.08 9.32 16.44
C GLN A 243 7.86 8.97 17.70
N THR A 244 7.43 9.49 18.85
CA THR A 244 8.13 9.33 20.13
C THR A 244 7.60 8.15 20.95
N GLY A 245 6.39 7.68 20.66
CA GLY A 245 5.69 6.67 21.47
C GLY A 245 5.15 7.22 22.80
N THR A 246 5.31 8.51 23.08
CA THR A 246 4.82 9.15 24.30
C THR A 246 3.29 9.07 24.35
N ARG A 247 2.73 8.65 25.48
CA ARG A 247 1.28 8.59 25.68
C ARG A 247 0.82 9.34 26.92
N SER A 248 -0.32 10.01 26.81
CA SER A 248 -1.00 10.67 27.92
C SER A 248 -2.45 10.20 28.02
N LYS A 249 -2.95 10.15 29.26
CA LYS A 249 -4.34 9.82 29.53
C LYS A 249 -5.19 11.08 29.38
N LEU A 250 -6.28 11.01 28.60
CA LEU A 250 -7.23 12.11 28.41
C LEU A 250 -8.43 12.01 29.37
N LEU A 251 -9.03 10.81 29.50
CA LEU A 251 -10.21 10.51 30.34
C LEU A 251 -10.03 9.16 31.05
#